data_AF-A0A672I1K1-F1
#
_entry.id   AF-A0A672I1K1-F1
#
_cell.length_a   1.000
_cell.length_b   1.000
_cell.length_c   1.000
_cell.angle_alpha   90.00
_cell.angle_beta   90.00
_cell.angle_gamma   90.00
#
_symmetry.space_group_name_H-M   'P 1'
#
loop_
_entity.id
_entity.type
_entity.pdbx_description
1 polymer ?
#
loop_
_entity_poly.entity_id
_entity_poly.type
_entity_poly.pdbx_seq_one_letter_code
_entity_poly.pdbx_strand_id
1 'polypeptide(L)'
;MAAYKRKRGLSGLADKKAKKVKFVADGDEEEQDENNEITVVPPVSMGKWTNKERVLIFSSRGINFRTRHLMQDLRTMMPHSKADTKMDRKDKLLVINEVCEIKNCNKCLFFEAKKKQDLYMWISNSPHGPSAKFLVQNIHTLAELKMTGNCLKGSRPLLSFDPKFDSEPHYALLKELFIQTFSTPRYHPKSQPFVDHVLTFTIADNRIWFRNYQIIEEDASLVEVGPRFVLNLIKIFQGSFGGPTLYENPNFKSPNMVTWGAFTFCGLGSILFHVFVRTTIKFHKADLSVVIPDEVLQGEETPAVRPHRHFAGQGQGFSGRLQQGHLVSVKQNNEP
;
A
#
# COMPACT_ATOMS: atom_id res chain seq x y z
N MET A 1 19.56 59.10 -21.08
CA MET A 1 20.30 57.82 -20.87
C MET A 1 19.30 56.78 -20.35
N ALA A 2 18.66 55.99 -21.22
CA ALA A 2 19.19 54.83 -21.97
C ALA A 2 19.11 53.52 -21.16
N ALA A 3 18.32 52.54 -21.64
CA ALA A 3 17.94 51.35 -20.88
C ALA A 3 19.00 50.23 -20.93
N TYR A 4 19.38 49.71 -19.76
CA TYR A 4 20.44 48.71 -19.64
C TYR A 4 19.93 47.28 -19.94
N LYS A 5 19.99 46.86 -21.21
CA LYS A 5 19.70 45.48 -21.63
C LYS A 5 20.65 44.50 -20.92
N ARG A 6 20.14 43.71 -19.96
CA ARG A 6 20.91 42.58 -19.37
C ARG A 6 21.15 41.51 -20.43
N LYS A 7 22.42 41.35 -20.82
CA LYS A 7 22.90 40.30 -21.73
C LYS A 7 22.56 38.91 -21.17
N ARG A 8 22.13 37.96 -22.02
CA ARG A 8 21.97 36.55 -21.61
C ARG A 8 23.36 35.96 -21.34
N GLY A 9 23.60 35.47 -20.11
CA GLY A 9 24.88 34.87 -19.74
C GLY A 9 25.00 33.42 -20.22
N LEU A 10 25.77 33.19 -21.29
CA LEU A 10 26.40 31.88 -21.53
C LEU A 10 27.66 31.79 -20.68
N SER A 11 27.49 31.55 -19.38
CA SER A 11 28.59 31.42 -18.40
C SER A 11 28.09 30.63 -17.19
N GLY A 12 27.99 29.30 -17.34
CA GLY A 12 27.35 28.44 -16.34
C GLY A 12 27.45 26.92 -16.55
N LEU A 13 28.36 26.46 -17.42
CA LEU A 13 28.75 25.04 -17.47
C LEU A 13 29.84 24.81 -16.43
N ALA A 14 29.43 24.76 -15.15
CA ALA A 14 30.32 24.40 -14.05
C ALA A 14 30.60 22.89 -14.03
N ASP A 15 31.84 22.51 -13.76
CA ASP A 15 32.37 21.15 -13.87
C ASP A 15 31.64 20.15 -12.96
N LYS A 16 30.75 19.35 -13.58
CA LYS A 16 30.14 18.20 -12.93
C LYS A 16 31.11 17.02 -13.02
N LYS A 17 32.00 16.93 -12.02
CA LYS A 17 32.96 15.83 -11.86
C LYS A 17 32.31 14.48 -12.17
N ALA A 18 32.91 13.70 -13.07
CA ALA A 18 32.44 12.36 -13.38
C ALA A 18 32.49 11.47 -12.14
N LYS A 19 31.44 10.67 -11.91
CA LYS A 19 31.40 9.72 -10.81
C LYS A 19 32.18 8.47 -11.20
N LYS A 20 33.50 8.46 -10.97
CA LYS A 20 34.26 7.21 -10.98
C LYS A 20 33.69 6.27 -9.91
N VAL A 21 33.50 5.01 -10.29
CA VAL A 21 33.21 3.88 -9.41
C VAL A 21 34.33 2.89 -9.69
N LYS A 22 35.09 2.51 -8.66
CA LYS A 22 36.00 1.37 -8.75
C LYS A 22 35.21 0.12 -8.40
N PHE A 23 35.37 -0.92 -9.21
CA PHE A 23 35.21 -2.28 -8.73
C PHE A 23 36.49 -2.64 -7.95
N VAL A 24 36.35 -3.48 -6.93
CA VAL A 24 37.47 -4.13 -6.25
C VAL A 24 37.18 -5.62 -6.34
N ALA A 25 38.00 -6.33 -7.08
CA ALA A 25 38.07 -7.78 -7.00
C ALA A 25 39.18 -8.10 -6.00
N ASP A 26 38.84 -8.81 -4.92
CA ASP A 26 39.84 -9.43 -4.04
C ASP A 26 40.14 -10.82 -4.60
N GLY A 27 41.35 -11.00 -5.13
CA GLY A 27 41.81 -12.25 -5.74
C GLY A 27 43.15 -12.04 -6.44
N ASP A 28 44.20 -12.66 -5.92
CA ASP A 28 45.55 -12.58 -6.50
C ASP A 28 45.71 -13.55 -7.69
N GLU A 29 46.07 -13.04 -8.86
CA GLU A 29 47.08 -13.61 -9.77
C GLU A 29 47.40 -12.62 -10.92
N GLU A 30 48.61 -12.66 -11.47
CA GLU A 30 49.11 -11.66 -12.43
C GLU A 30 49.01 -12.16 -13.89
N GLU A 31 48.17 -11.54 -14.74
CA GLU A 31 48.56 -11.04 -16.09
C GLU A 31 47.43 -10.32 -16.87
N GLN A 32 47.63 -9.01 -17.11
CA GLN A 32 47.15 -8.23 -18.27
C GLN A 32 45.64 -8.21 -18.66
N ASP A 33 44.75 -7.86 -17.72
CA ASP A 33 43.35 -7.51 -18.05
C ASP A 33 43.19 -6.16 -18.80
N GLU A 34 42.45 -6.16 -19.91
CA GLU A 34 41.98 -4.95 -20.58
C GLU A 34 40.96 -4.19 -19.70
N ASN A 35 41.45 -3.17 -19.01
CA ASN A 35 40.66 -2.32 -18.11
C ASN A 35 39.54 -1.57 -18.85
N ASN A 36 38.35 -2.17 -18.89
CA ASN A 36 37.12 -1.59 -19.45
C ASN A 36 36.52 -0.48 -18.55
N GLU A 37 37.31 0.56 -18.23
CA GLU A 37 36.82 1.80 -17.59
C GLU A 37 35.90 2.58 -18.55
N ILE A 38 34.63 2.17 -18.66
CA ILE A 38 33.60 2.91 -19.41
C ILE A 38 33.30 4.23 -18.66
N THR A 39 34.11 5.25 -18.92
CA THR A 39 33.98 6.59 -18.34
C THR A 39 32.79 7.32 -18.95
N VAL A 40 31.59 7.10 -18.38
CA VAL A 40 30.36 7.75 -18.85
C VAL A 40 30.34 9.22 -18.45
N VAL A 41 30.74 10.08 -19.40
CA VAL A 41 30.74 11.54 -19.23
C VAL A 41 29.29 12.06 -19.08
N PRO A 42 28.96 12.81 -18.02
CA PRO A 42 27.63 13.41 -17.87
C PRO A 42 27.52 14.71 -18.70
N PRO A 43 26.40 14.94 -19.43
CA PRO A 43 25.24 14.09 -19.58
C PRO A 43 25.29 13.24 -20.86
N VAL A 44 24.83 11.98 -20.76
CA VAL A 44 24.56 11.10 -21.93
C VAL A 44 23.49 11.63 -22.90
N SER A 45 22.83 12.74 -22.57
CA SER A 45 21.70 13.33 -23.30
C SER A 45 22.10 14.36 -24.38
N MET A 46 23.25 14.20 -25.04
CA MET A 46 23.73 15.09 -26.11
C MET A 46 22.82 15.00 -27.35
N GLY A 47 21.73 15.77 -27.36
CA GLY A 47 20.71 15.82 -28.42
C GLY A 47 19.79 14.60 -28.52
N LYS A 48 20.28 13.40 -28.19
CA LYS A 48 19.64 12.09 -28.44
C LYS A 48 18.36 11.78 -27.64
N TRP A 49 17.80 12.74 -26.87
CA TRP A 49 16.56 12.53 -26.11
C TRP A 49 15.31 12.72 -26.99
N THR A 50 14.88 11.62 -27.62
CA THR A 50 13.74 11.59 -28.55
C THR A 50 12.39 11.59 -27.83
N ASN A 51 12.09 10.55 -27.02
CA ASN A 51 10.84 10.47 -26.27
C ASN A 51 10.87 11.37 -25.03
N LYS A 52 10.22 12.52 -25.10
CA LYS A 52 10.21 13.56 -24.06
C LYS A 52 9.13 13.35 -22.98
N GLU A 53 8.82 12.09 -22.67
CA GLU A 53 7.93 11.69 -21.59
C GLU A 53 8.33 12.23 -20.21
N ARG A 54 7.31 12.63 -19.44
CA ARG A 54 7.39 13.25 -18.13
C ARG A 54 6.13 12.92 -17.35
N VAL A 55 6.30 12.54 -16.07
CA VAL A 55 5.20 12.13 -15.20
C VAL A 55 4.99 13.18 -14.10
N LEU A 56 3.81 13.79 -14.04
CA LEU A 56 3.41 14.59 -12.89
C LEU A 56 3.04 13.68 -11.73
N ILE A 57 3.67 13.84 -10.55
CA ILE A 57 3.40 13.03 -9.35
C ILE A 57 3.03 13.94 -8.19
N PHE A 58 1.74 13.97 -7.82
CA PHE A 58 1.23 14.82 -6.75
C PHE A 58 0.03 14.18 -6.03
N SER A 59 -0.53 14.91 -5.06
CA SER A 59 -1.52 14.36 -4.12
C SER A 59 -2.57 15.38 -3.70
N SER A 60 -3.75 14.87 -3.35
CA SER A 60 -4.79 15.60 -2.63
C SER A 60 -4.36 15.95 -1.19
N ARG A 61 -4.93 17.03 -0.63
CA ARG A 61 -4.74 17.34 0.80
C ARG A 61 -5.27 16.20 1.69
N GLY A 62 -4.50 15.85 2.72
CA GLY A 62 -4.86 14.86 3.72
C GLY A 62 -4.39 13.41 3.46
N ILE A 63 -3.38 13.21 2.62
CA ILE A 63 -2.64 11.92 2.52
C ILE A 63 -2.01 11.49 3.85
N ASN A 64 -1.99 10.17 4.09
CA ASN A 64 -1.40 9.55 5.29
C ASN A 64 0.15 9.59 5.25
N PHE A 65 0.82 9.23 6.35
CA PHE A 65 2.29 9.22 6.46
C PHE A 65 2.95 8.25 5.46
N ARG A 66 2.55 6.97 5.47
CA ARG A 66 3.04 5.93 4.52
C ARG A 66 2.90 6.38 3.05
N THR A 67 1.81 7.06 2.71
CA THR A 67 1.56 7.62 1.36
C THR A 67 2.58 8.69 0.96
N ARG A 68 3.09 9.50 1.90
CA ARG A 68 4.09 10.54 1.62
C ARG A 68 5.43 9.91 1.25
N HIS A 69 5.80 8.84 1.97
CA HIS A 69 6.98 8.04 1.66
C HIS A 69 6.81 7.34 0.31
N LEU A 70 5.73 6.59 0.07
CA LEU A 70 5.44 5.99 -1.25
C LEU A 70 5.54 7.00 -2.41
N MET A 71 4.96 8.19 -2.27
CA MET A 71 5.04 9.25 -3.27
C MET A 71 6.48 9.77 -3.47
N GLN A 72 7.29 9.82 -2.42
CA GLN A 72 8.69 10.24 -2.48
C GLN A 72 9.61 9.14 -3.04
N ASP A 73 9.34 7.88 -2.71
CA ASP A 73 10.00 6.68 -3.24
C ASP A 73 9.83 6.64 -4.77
N LEU A 74 8.58 6.74 -5.25
CA LEU A 74 8.24 6.81 -6.69
C LEU A 74 8.92 7.98 -7.41
N ARG A 75 8.99 9.17 -6.79
CA ARG A 75 9.72 10.34 -7.31
C ARG A 75 11.25 10.16 -7.34
N THR A 76 11.78 9.27 -6.50
CA THR A 76 13.23 9.00 -6.39
C THR A 76 13.67 7.93 -7.38
N MET A 77 12.81 6.94 -7.66
CA MET A 77 13.02 5.95 -8.72
C MET A 77 12.87 6.57 -10.12
N MET A 78 11.76 7.26 -10.41
CA MET A 78 11.47 7.80 -11.74
C MET A 78 12.14 9.18 -11.98
N PRO A 79 13.23 9.28 -12.77
CA PRO A 79 13.98 10.52 -12.90
C PRO A 79 13.26 11.59 -13.74
N HIS A 80 12.36 11.17 -14.63
CA HIS A 80 11.46 11.96 -15.46
C HIS A 80 10.20 12.45 -14.71
N SER A 81 10.08 12.14 -13.41
CA SER A 81 9.01 12.65 -12.57
C SER A 81 9.15 14.15 -12.27
N LYS A 82 8.00 14.83 -12.09
CA LYS A 82 7.89 16.18 -11.55
C LYS A 82 6.97 16.18 -10.33
N ALA A 83 7.45 16.77 -9.24
CA ALA A 83 6.64 17.06 -8.07
C ALA A 83 5.78 18.32 -8.30
N ASP A 84 4.62 18.37 -7.66
CA ASP A 84 3.86 19.61 -7.52
C ASP A 84 3.21 19.76 -6.13
N THR A 85 2.52 20.89 -5.93
CA THR A 85 1.73 21.23 -4.75
C THR A 85 0.55 20.27 -4.53
N LYS A 86 -0.14 20.42 -3.39
CA LYS A 86 -1.26 19.53 -3.00
C LYS A 86 -2.60 20.17 -3.33
N MET A 87 -3.34 19.54 -4.23
CA MET A 87 -4.69 19.92 -4.68
C MET A 87 -5.73 19.76 -3.57
N ASP A 88 -6.79 20.58 -3.61
CA ASP A 88 -7.79 20.62 -2.57
C ASP A 88 -8.93 19.64 -2.85
N ARG A 89 -9.59 19.20 -1.77
CA ARG A 89 -10.69 18.22 -1.85
C ARG A 89 -11.98 18.77 -2.46
N LYS A 90 -12.01 20.06 -2.79
CA LYS A 90 -13.12 20.76 -3.45
C LYS A 90 -12.90 20.91 -4.97
N ASP A 91 -11.67 20.72 -5.43
CA ASP A 91 -11.28 21.04 -6.81
C ASP A 91 -11.77 19.94 -7.76
N LYS A 92 -12.18 20.33 -8.98
CA LYS A 92 -12.60 19.38 -10.01
C LYS A 92 -11.37 18.66 -10.58
N LEU A 93 -11.45 17.35 -10.80
CA LEU A 93 -10.32 16.56 -11.32
C LEU A 93 -9.85 17.00 -12.72
N LEU A 94 -10.66 17.76 -13.47
CA LEU A 94 -10.25 18.34 -14.76
C LEU A 94 -9.12 19.38 -14.64
N VAL A 95 -9.00 20.07 -13.49
CA VAL A 95 -7.92 21.04 -13.21
C VAL A 95 -6.54 20.35 -13.27
N ILE A 96 -6.48 19.03 -13.09
CA ILE A 96 -5.25 18.25 -13.19
C ILE A 96 -4.67 18.32 -14.61
N ASN A 97 -5.52 18.43 -15.64
CA ASN A 97 -5.08 18.54 -17.03
C ASN A 97 -4.39 19.90 -17.29
N GLU A 98 -4.96 20.99 -16.76
CA GLU A 98 -4.37 22.34 -16.79
C GLU A 98 -3.01 22.37 -16.09
N VAL A 99 -2.90 21.72 -14.91
CA VAL A 99 -1.63 21.59 -14.19
C VAL A 99 -0.61 20.76 -15.00
N CYS A 100 -1.03 19.68 -15.67
CA CYS A 100 -0.15 18.91 -16.56
C CYS A 100 0.36 19.74 -17.74
N GLU A 101 -0.47 20.61 -18.32
CA GLU A 101 -0.08 21.52 -19.40
C GLU A 101 0.92 22.58 -18.92
N ILE A 102 0.61 23.29 -17.82
CA ILE A 102 1.50 24.29 -17.19
C ILE A 102 2.86 23.68 -16.84
N LYS A 103 2.88 22.45 -16.34
CA LYS A 103 4.11 21.72 -16.00
C LYS A 103 4.76 21.06 -17.22
N ASN A 104 4.10 21.04 -18.38
CA ASN A 104 4.47 20.29 -19.59
C ASN A 104 4.85 18.83 -19.22
N CYS A 105 3.82 18.06 -18.86
CA CYS A 105 3.84 16.65 -18.50
C CYS A 105 2.79 15.87 -19.31
N ASN A 106 3.21 14.76 -19.92
CA ASN A 106 2.35 13.94 -20.79
C ASN A 106 1.54 12.90 -19.98
N LYS A 107 2.02 12.57 -18.78
CA LYS A 107 1.49 11.51 -17.90
C LYS A 107 1.22 12.08 -16.52
N CYS A 108 0.23 11.54 -15.81
CA CYS A 108 -0.08 11.95 -14.45
C CYS A 108 -0.38 10.77 -13.52
N LEU A 109 0.28 10.77 -12.36
CA LEU A 109 0.02 9.96 -11.17
C LEU A 109 -0.54 10.87 -10.06
N PHE A 110 -1.83 10.71 -9.75
CA PHE A 110 -2.52 11.49 -8.73
C PHE A 110 -3.02 10.63 -7.56
N PHE A 111 -2.63 11.01 -6.34
CA PHE A 111 -3.00 10.32 -5.10
C PHE A 111 -4.20 10.99 -4.39
N GLU A 112 -5.37 10.37 -4.48
CA GLU A 112 -6.62 10.79 -3.85
C GLU A 112 -6.83 10.07 -2.51
N ALA A 113 -6.70 10.78 -1.38
CA ALA A 113 -6.85 10.20 -0.04
C ALA A 113 -8.20 10.53 0.59
N LYS A 114 -9.09 9.53 0.71
CA LYS A 114 -10.39 9.67 1.40
C LYS A 114 -10.28 9.26 2.85
N LYS A 115 -11.05 9.93 3.73
CA LYS A 115 -11.12 9.69 5.18
C LYS A 115 -9.78 9.65 5.95
N LYS A 116 -8.66 10.07 5.33
CA LYS A 116 -7.27 9.90 5.80
C LYS A 116 -6.80 8.42 5.88
N GLN A 117 -7.58 7.47 5.36
CA GLN A 117 -7.33 6.02 5.45
C GLN A 117 -7.24 5.41 4.05
N ASP A 118 -8.33 5.47 3.27
CA ASP A 118 -8.37 4.99 1.89
C ASP A 118 -7.40 5.77 1.00
N LEU A 119 -6.54 5.07 0.26
CA LEU A 119 -5.74 5.64 -0.83
C LEU A 119 -6.26 5.15 -2.18
N TYR A 120 -6.70 6.09 -3.01
CA TYR A 120 -6.95 5.86 -4.43
C TYR A 120 -5.81 6.46 -5.25
N MET A 121 -5.40 5.77 -6.31
CA MET A 121 -4.40 6.26 -7.26
C MET A 121 -5.02 6.31 -8.65
N TRP A 122 -4.84 7.45 -9.31
CA TRP A 122 -5.18 7.63 -10.70
C TRP A 122 -3.90 7.62 -11.54
N ILE A 123 -3.92 6.88 -12.65
CA ILE A 123 -2.91 6.93 -13.70
C ILE A 123 -3.60 7.42 -14.96
N SER A 124 -2.99 8.36 -15.69
CA SER A 124 -3.62 8.97 -16.88
C SER A 124 -2.60 9.50 -17.87
N ASN A 125 -2.99 9.45 -19.16
CA ASN A 125 -2.36 10.19 -20.23
C ASN A 125 -3.05 11.56 -20.38
N SER A 126 -2.34 12.66 -20.15
CA SER A 126 -2.88 14.02 -20.30
C SER A 126 -2.52 14.59 -21.68
N PRO A 127 -3.44 15.30 -22.39
CA PRO A 127 -4.81 15.65 -21.99
C PRO A 127 -5.88 14.66 -22.47
N HIS A 128 -5.56 13.75 -23.41
CA HIS A 128 -6.58 13.00 -24.16
C HIS A 128 -7.15 11.77 -23.45
N GLY A 129 -6.51 11.26 -22.41
CA GLY A 129 -6.79 9.93 -21.83
C GLY A 129 -5.99 8.81 -22.49
N PRO A 130 -6.19 7.54 -22.07
CA PRO A 130 -7.16 7.09 -21.07
C PRO A 130 -6.74 7.40 -19.63
N SER A 131 -7.65 7.14 -18.68
CA SER A 131 -7.38 7.18 -17.23
C SER A 131 -7.82 5.89 -16.54
N ALA A 132 -7.00 5.35 -15.65
CA ALA A 132 -7.34 4.23 -14.80
C ALA A 132 -7.36 4.63 -13.32
N LYS A 133 -8.41 4.24 -12.60
CA LYS A 133 -8.55 4.46 -11.15
C LYS A 133 -8.35 3.14 -10.40
N PHE A 134 -7.43 3.16 -9.44
CA PHE A 134 -7.11 2.04 -8.56
C PHE A 134 -7.39 2.38 -7.09
N LEU A 135 -7.75 1.37 -6.29
CA LEU A 135 -7.56 1.38 -4.84
C LEU A 135 -6.17 0.81 -4.55
N VAL A 136 -5.37 1.51 -3.75
CA VAL A 136 -4.03 1.05 -3.35
C VAL A 136 -4.11 0.36 -1.98
N GLN A 137 -3.59 -0.86 -1.91
CA GLN A 137 -3.55 -1.69 -0.71
C GLN A 137 -2.11 -2.15 -0.41
N ASN A 138 -1.87 -2.67 0.79
CA ASN A 138 -0.61 -3.32 1.22
C ASN A 138 0.66 -2.49 0.88
N ILE A 139 0.68 -1.21 1.27
CA ILE A 139 1.74 -0.25 0.94
C ILE A 139 2.95 -0.43 1.88
N HIS A 140 4.01 -1.04 1.37
CA HIS A 140 5.32 -1.11 1.99
C HIS A 140 6.27 -0.14 1.27
N THR A 141 7.03 0.63 2.04
CA THR A 141 7.88 1.73 1.55
C THR A 141 9.37 1.36 1.61
N LEU A 142 10.23 2.10 0.90
CA LEU A 142 11.69 1.86 0.90
C LEU A 142 12.32 1.81 2.29
N ALA A 143 11.75 2.53 3.27
CA ALA A 143 12.23 2.60 4.65
C ALA A 143 11.69 1.48 5.57
N GLU A 144 11.16 0.38 5.04
CA GLU A 144 10.61 -0.73 5.83
C GLU A 144 11.62 -1.87 5.97
N LEU A 145 11.90 -2.29 7.22
CA LEU A 145 13.05 -3.15 7.62
C LEU A 145 13.21 -4.50 6.87
N LYS A 146 12.19 -4.95 6.14
CA LYS A 146 12.20 -6.21 5.39
C LYS A 146 12.78 -6.09 3.97
N MET A 147 13.01 -4.87 3.48
CA MET A 147 13.58 -4.63 2.15
C MET A 147 15.10 -4.42 2.32
N THR A 148 15.89 -5.38 1.86
CA THR A 148 17.36 -5.36 2.03
C THR A 148 18.11 -4.84 0.80
N GLY A 149 17.45 -4.82 -0.37
CA GLY A 149 18.05 -4.34 -1.61
C GLY A 149 18.17 -2.81 -1.68
N ASN A 150 19.06 -2.34 -2.55
CA ASN A 150 19.28 -0.93 -2.87
C ASN A 150 19.22 -0.73 -4.40
N CYS A 151 18.99 0.50 -4.87
CA CYS A 151 19.05 0.78 -6.32
C CYS A 151 19.60 2.17 -6.62
N LEU A 152 20.30 2.29 -7.75
CA LEU A 152 20.84 3.54 -8.26
C LEU A 152 19.71 4.53 -8.60
N LYS A 153 19.68 5.67 -7.90
CA LYS A 153 18.65 6.69 -8.08
C LYS A 153 18.63 7.21 -9.52
N GLY A 154 17.53 6.92 -10.24
CA GLY A 154 17.38 7.24 -11.66
C GLY A 154 18.09 6.29 -12.63
N SER A 155 18.50 5.08 -12.23
CA SER A 155 18.76 4.01 -13.20
C SER A 155 17.49 3.67 -13.99
N ARG A 156 17.67 2.97 -15.11
CA ARG A 156 16.57 2.65 -16.02
C ARG A 156 15.96 1.30 -15.63
N PRO A 157 14.71 1.24 -15.13
CA PRO A 157 14.09 -0.03 -14.77
C PRO A 157 13.87 -0.92 -16.00
N LEU A 158 14.03 -2.23 -15.83
CA LEU A 158 13.32 -3.19 -16.66
C LEU A 158 11.88 -3.29 -16.16
N LEU A 159 10.92 -3.49 -17.07
CA LEU A 159 9.52 -3.71 -16.72
C LEU A 159 9.16 -5.17 -17.04
N SER A 160 8.81 -5.93 -16.01
CA SER A 160 8.38 -7.33 -16.15
C SER A 160 6.87 -7.43 -15.94
N PHE A 161 6.18 -8.08 -16.88
CA PHE A 161 4.72 -8.24 -16.86
C PHE A 161 4.35 -9.73 -16.92
N ASP A 162 3.44 -10.13 -16.05
CA ASP A 162 2.76 -11.43 -16.10
C ASP A 162 2.00 -11.61 -17.44
N PRO A 163 2.13 -12.75 -18.15
CA PRO A 163 1.43 -12.98 -19.42
C PRO A 163 -0.10 -12.81 -19.36
N LYS A 164 -0.72 -12.89 -18.17
CA LYS A 164 -2.14 -12.53 -17.95
C LYS A 164 -2.49 -11.08 -18.32
N PHE A 165 -1.50 -10.20 -18.48
CA PHE A 165 -1.76 -8.85 -18.99
C PHE A 165 -2.22 -8.84 -20.45
N ASP A 166 -1.87 -9.85 -21.25
CA ASP A 166 -2.20 -9.93 -22.66
C ASP A 166 -3.48 -10.73 -22.96
N SER A 167 -4.05 -11.43 -21.95
CA SER A 167 -5.24 -12.27 -22.13
C SER A 167 -6.58 -11.52 -22.10
N GLU A 168 -6.64 -10.34 -21.48
CA GLU A 168 -7.87 -9.52 -21.41
C GLU A 168 -7.60 -8.09 -21.89
N PRO A 169 -8.46 -7.50 -22.74
CA PRO A 169 -8.19 -6.21 -23.39
C PRO A 169 -8.07 -5.05 -22.40
N HIS A 170 -8.74 -5.16 -21.24
CA HIS A 170 -8.65 -4.14 -20.19
C HIS A 170 -7.30 -4.20 -19.45
N TYR A 171 -6.68 -5.38 -19.30
CA TYR A 171 -5.32 -5.49 -18.79
C TYR A 171 -4.27 -5.09 -19.85
N ALA A 172 -4.49 -5.39 -21.14
CA ALA A 172 -3.59 -4.94 -22.22
C ALA A 172 -3.50 -3.41 -22.29
N LEU A 173 -4.62 -2.70 -22.15
CA LEU A 173 -4.65 -1.23 -22.03
C LEU A 173 -3.86 -0.75 -20.80
N LEU A 174 -3.96 -1.44 -19.66
CA LEU A 174 -3.17 -1.11 -18.48
C LEU A 174 -1.68 -1.41 -18.63
N LYS A 175 -1.29 -2.48 -19.32
CA LYS A 175 0.11 -2.80 -19.64
C LYS A 175 0.75 -1.63 -20.39
N GLU A 176 0.11 -1.14 -21.44
CA GLU A 176 0.57 0.06 -22.17
C GLU A 176 0.60 1.32 -21.30
N LEU A 177 -0.44 1.58 -20.50
CA LEU A 177 -0.47 2.72 -19.59
C LEU A 177 0.65 2.66 -18.52
N PHE A 178 0.97 1.46 -18.02
CA PHE A 178 2.08 1.24 -17.10
C PHE A 178 3.44 1.39 -17.79
N ILE A 179 3.63 0.83 -18.99
CA ILE A 179 4.86 1.00 -19.79
C ILE A 179 5.16 2.49 -19.98
N GLN A 180 4.19 3.26 -20.49
CA GLN A 180 4.34 4.67 -20.78
C GLN A 180 4.43 5.58 -19.53
N THR A 181 4.22 5.03 -18.32
CA THR A 181 4.32 5.78 -17.05
C THR A 181 5.60 5.44 -16.30
N PHE A 182 5.90 4.16 -16.11
CA PHE A 182 7.02 3.68 -15.29
C PHE A 182 8.32 3.51 -16.08
N SER A 183 8.26 3.37 -17.42
CA SER A 183 9.47 3.37 -18.26
C SER A 183 10.21 4.70 -18.12
N THR A 184 11.54 4.64 -18.01
CA THR A 184 12.39 5.84 -18.01
C THR A 184 12.86 6.11 -19.44
N PRO A 185 12.52 7.28 -20.05
CA PRO A 185 12.87 7.55 -21.43
C PRO A 185 14.39 7.57 -21.65
N ARG A 186 14.84 6.90 -22.72
CA ARG A 186 16.26 6.77 -23.06
C ARG A 186 16.91 8.15 -23.26
N TYR A 187 18.09 8.34 -22.69
CA TYR A 187 18.83 9.61 -22.69
C TYR A 187 18.13 10.77 -21.95
N HIS A 188 17.29 10.50 -20.95
CA HIS A 188 16.77 11.54 -20.07
C HIS A 188 17.92 12.25 -19.30
N PRO A 189 17.96 13.59 -19.16
CA PRO A 189 19.10 14.31 -18.56
C PRO A 189 19.42 13.99 -17.08
N LYS A 190 18.57 13.21 -16.39
CA LYS A 190 18.82 12.68 -15.04
C LYS A 190 18.89 11.14 -14.97
N SER A 191 18.71 10.41 -16.08
CA SER A 191 18.79 8.95 -16.03
C SER A 191 20.25 8.48 -16.06
N GLN A 192 20.60 7.53 -15.21
CA GLN A 192 21.86 6.79 -15.33
C GLN A 192 21.83 5.88 -16.57
N PRO A 193 22.99 5.51 -17.15
CA PRO A 193 23.06 4.57 -18.27
C PRO A 193 22.66 3.15 -17.85
N PHE A 194 23.04 2.77 -16.63
CA PHE A 194 22.92 1.44 -16.06
C PHE A 194 21.47 1.01 -15.80
N VAL A 195 21.28 -0.30 -15.75
CA VAL A 195 20.04 -1.01 -15.46
C VAL A 195 20.32 -1.86 -14.23
N ASP A 196 19.77 -1.49 -13.08
CA ASP A 196 20.10 -2.14 -11.80
C ASP A 196 18.87 -2.62 -11.00
N HIS A 197 17.66 -2.39 -11.52
CA HIS A 197 16.42 -2.89 -10.91
C HIS A 197 15.33 -3.24 -11.93
N VAL A 198 14.42 -4.11 -11.50
CA VAL A 198 13.27 -4.62 -12.25
C VAL A 198 11.99 -4.26 -11.51
N LEU A 199 11.07 -3.56 -12.20
CA LEU A 199 9.71 -3.33 -11.74
C LEU A 199 8.82 -4.45 -12.28
N THR A 200 8.29 -5.28 -11.37
CA THR A 200 7.50 -6.46 -11.71
C THR A 200 6.02 -6.23 -11.39
N PHE A 201 5.17 -6.48 -12.38
CA PHE A 201 3.72 -6.42 -12.30
C PHE A 201 3.14 -7.83 -12.47
N THR A 202 2.57 -8.42 -11.40
CA THR A 202 1.90 -9.72 -11.46
C THR A 202 0.41 -9.64 -11.14
N ILE A 203 -0.41 -10.50 -11.75
CA ILE A 203 -1.86 -10.53 -11.56
C ILE A 203 -2.24 -11.75 -10.71
N ALA A 204 -2.76 -11.48 -9.51
CA ALA A 204 -3.33 -12.46 -8.60
C ALA A 204 -4.59 -11.87 -7.94
N ASP A 205 -5.64 -12.68 -7.80
CA ASP A 205 -6.95 -12.29 -7.24
C ASP A 205 -7.59 -11.05 -7.93
N ASN A 206 -7.41 -10.94 -9.26
CA ASN A 206 -7.73 -9.78 -10.10
C ASN A 206 -7.08 -8.45 -9.66
N ARG A 207 -6.05 -8.50 -8.81
CA ARG A 207 -5.25 -7.35 -8.38
C ARG A 207 -3.86 -7.40 -8.97
N ILE A 208 -3.32 -6.22 -9.26
CA ILE A 208 -1.99 -6.04 -9.83
C ILE A 208 -1.02 -5.77 -8.68
N TRP A 209 -0.08 -6.68 -8.46
CA TRP A 209 0.97 -6.56 -7.46
C TRP A 209 2.16 -5.85 -8.08
N PHE A 210 2.55 -4.70 -7.51
CA PHE A 210 3.77 -3.99 -7.85
C PHE A 210 4.88 -4.39 -6.89
N ARG A 211 6.03 -4.81 -7.42
CA ARG A 211 7.26 -5.07 -6.67
C ARG A 211 8.45 -4.48 -7.41
N ASN A 212 9.49 -4.14 -6.66
CA ASN A 212 10.77 -3.66 -7.20
C ASN A 212 11.90 -4.55 -6.67
N TYR A 213 12.71 -5.08 -7.57
CA TYR A 213 13.81 -5.99 -7.29
C TYR A 213 15.13 -5.41 -7.82
N GLN A 214 16.17 -5.38 -6.98
CA GLN A 214 17.54 -5.13 -7.41
C GLN A 214 18.06 -6.35 -8.19
N ILE A 215 18.85 -6.12 -9.23
CA ILE A 215 19.65 -7.15 -9.90
C ILE A 215 21.01 -7.20 -9.22
N ILE A 216 21.43 -8.36 -8.73
CA ILE A 216 22.83 -8.61 -8.31
C ILE A 216 23.57 -9.14 -9.53
N GLU A 217 24.64 -8.45 -9.94
CA GLU A 217 25.37 -8.75 -11.18
C GLU A 217 26.17 -10.08 -11.09
N GLU A 218 26.57 -10.48 -9.88
CA GLU A 218 27.36 -11.69 -9.60
C GLU A 218 26.58 -12.99 -9.86
N ASP A 219 25.38 -13.15 -9.26
CA ASP A 219 24.55 -14.37 -9.36
C ASP A 219 23.36 -14.24 -10.32
N ALA A 220 23.16 -13.07 -10.94
CA ALA A 220 21.90 -12.65 -11.57
C ALA A 220 20.66 -12.73 -10.64
N SER A 221 20.89 -12.76 -9.31
CA SER A 221 19.85 -12.95 -8.30
C SER A 221 19.05 -11.66 -8.02
N LEU A 222 17.82 -11.81 -7.50
CA LEU A 222 16.86 -10.71 -7.32
C LEU A 222 16.52 -10.47 -5.85
N VAL A 223 16.83 -9.27 -5.34
CA VAL A 223 16.58 -8.87 -3.94
C VAL A 223 15.50 -7.79 -3.85
N GLU A 224 14.54 -7.92 -2.94
CA GLU A 224 13.40 -6.99 -2.85
C GLU A 224 13.83 -5.63 -2.25
N VAL A 225 13.69 -4.56 -3.04
CA VAL A 225 14.02 -3.17 -2.68
C VAL A 225 12.79 -2.41 -2.22
N GLY A 226 11.66 -2.64 -2.91
CA GLY A 226 10.45 -1.84 -2.77
C GLY A 226 10.50 -0.48 -3.50
N PRO A 227 9.47 0.36 -3.36
CA PRO A 227 8.25 0.14 -2.59
C PRO A 227 7.41 -0.99 -3.19
N ARG A 228 6.55 -1.60 -2.37
CA ARG A 228 5.64 -2.68 -2.75
C ARG A 228 4.22 -2.28 -2.42
N PHE A 229 3.29 -2.51 -3.34
CA PHE A 229 1.87 -2.21 -3.15
C PHE A 229 1.01 -3.04 -4.09
N VAL A 230 -0.27 -3.14 -3.76
CA VAL A 230 -1.27 -3.86 -4.54
C VAL A 230 -2.28 -2.86 -5.09
N LEU A 231 -2.47 -2.87 -6.41
CA LEU A 231 -3.46 -2.07 -7.13
C LEU A 231 -4.69 -2.93 -7.42
N ASN A 232 -5.83 -2.57 -6.82
CA ASN A 232 -7.12 -3.15 -7.18
C ASN A 232 -7.83 -2.18 -8.16
N LEU A 233 -8.11 -2.65 -9.38
CA LEU A 233 -8.72 -1.83 -10.43
C LEU A 233 -10.19 -1.54 -10.09
N ILE A 234 -10.61 -0.27 -10.27
CA ILE A 234 -11.98 0.18 -10.02
C ILE A 234 -12.69 0.44 -11.35
N LYS A 235 -12.22 1.43 -12.11
CA LYS A 235 -12.76 1.86 -13.40
C LYS A 235 -11.65 2.35 -14.33
N ILE A 236 -11.86 2.18 -15.63
CA ILE A 236 -11.08 2.79 -16.71
C ILE A 236 -12.00 3.77 -17.45
N PHE A 237 -11.50 4.96 -17.74
CA PHE A 237 -12.19 6.05 -18.44
C PHE A 237 -11.47 6.38 -19.75
N GLN A 238 -12.23 6.78 -20.76
CA GLN A 238 -11.69 7.12 -22.08
C GLN A 238 -10.84 8.40 -22.06
N GLY A 239 -11.22 9.41 -21.29
CA GLY A 239 -10.55 10.71 -21.24
C GLY A 239 -9.55 10.86 -20.08
N SER A 240 -8.89 12.03 -20.00
CA SER A 240 -8.05 12.39 -18.86
C SER A 240 -8.90 12.92 -17.69
N PHE A 241 -8.94 12.17 -16.59
CA PHE A 241 -9.75 12.42 -15.39
C PHE A 241 -11.28 12.55 -15.61
N GLY A 242 -11.80 12.03 -16.73
CA GLY A 242 -13.23 12.08 -17.07
C GLY A 242 -13.54 11.36 -18.38
N GLY A 243 -14.71 11.66 -18.95
CA GLY A 243 -15.26 10.96 -20.11
C GLY A 243 -16.00 9.66 -19.72
N PRO A 244 -16.49 8.89 -20.71
CA PRO A 244 -17.22 7.65 -20.45
C PRO A 244 -16.32 6.57 -19.82
N THR A 245 -16.94 5.72 -19.00
CA THR A 245 -16.33 4.52 -18.44
C THR A 245 -16.17 3.48 -19.55
N LEU A 246 -14.94 3.04 -19.83
CA LEU A 246 -14.65 1.94 -20.77
C LEU A 246 -14.74 0.57 -20.09
N TYR A 247 -14.41 0.50 -18.80
CA TYR A 247 -14.46 -0.73 -18.01
C TYR A 247 -14.72 -0.42 -16.53
N GLU A 248 -15.48 -1.27 -15.86
CA GLU A 248 -15.76 -1.23 -14.42
C GLU A 248 -15.62 -2.64 -13.86
N ASN A 249 -14.87 -2.78 -12.77
CA ASN A 249 -14.59 -4.09 -12.16
C ASN A 249 -15.77 -4.53 -11.26
N PRO A 250 -16.54 -5.58 -11.63
CA PRO A 250 -17.68 -6.04 -10.82
C PRO A 250 -17.25 -6.62 -9.47
N ASN A 251 -16.00 -7.08 -9.36
CA ASN A 251 -15.45 -7.65 -8.12
C ASN A 251 -14.95 -6.56 -7.16
N PHE A 252 -14.96 -5.27 -7.55
CA PHE A 252 -14.50 -4.18 -6.70
C PHE A 252 -15.53 -3.81 -5.62
N LYS A 253 -15.27 -4.23 -4.38
CA LYS A 253 -15.99 -3.77 -3.19
C LYS A 253 -15.22 -2.63 -2.52
N SER A 254 -15.83 -1.45 -2.40
CA SER A 254 -15.17 -0.31 -1.75
C SER A 254 -14.95 -0.58 -0.25
N PRO A 255 -13.84 -0.12 0.37
CA PRO A 255 -13.56 -0.36 1.79
C PRO A 255 -14.71 0.11 2.69
N ASN A 256 -15.31 1.24 2.34
CA ASN A 256 -16.47 1.80 3.04
C ASN A 256 -17.67 0.85 3.06
N MET A 257 -18.00 0.20 1.94
CA MET A 257 -19.08 -0.80 1.91
C MET A 257 -18.74 -2.05 2.73
N VAL A 258 -17.48 -2.48 2.74
CA VAL A 258 -17.03 -3.62 3.56
C VAL A 258 -17.15 -3.30 5.05
N THR A 259 -16.67 -2.13 5.50
CA THR A 259 -16.80 -1.70 6.90
C THR A 259 -18.26 -1.59 7.32
N TRP A 260 -19.10 -0.89 6.53
CA TRP A 260 -20.52 -0.70 6.90
C TRP A 260 -21.30 -2.01 6.85
N GLY A 261 -21.09 -2.86 5.85
CA GLY A 261 -21.75 -4.17 5.75
C GLY A 261 -21.38 -5.12 6.89
N ALA A 262 -20.10 -5.14 7.31
CA ALA A 262 -19.67 -5.92 8.47
C ALA A 262 -20.30 -5.41 9.78
N PHE A 263 -20.37 -4.08 9.97
CA PHE A 263 -21.01 -3.48 11.14
C PHE A 263 -22.52 -3.71 11.16
N THR A 264 -23.23 -3.63 10.04
CA THR A 264 -24.69 -3.88 10.02
C THR A 264 -25.02 -5.36 10.24
N PHE A 265 -24.34 -6.30 9.58
CA PHE A 265 -24.58 -7.73 9.80
C PHE A 265 -24.22 -8.17 11.23
N CYS A 266 -23.06 -7.77 11.74
CA CYS A 266 -22.65 -8.17 13.10
C CYS A 266 -23.48 -7.46 14.18
N GLY A 267 -23.81 -6.17 14.00
CA GLY A 267 -24.61 -5.38 14.93
C GLY A 267 -26.07 -5.83 14.99
N LEU A 268 -26.74 -5.95 13.83
CA LEU A 268 -28.12 -6.43 13.78
C LEU A 268 -28.20 -7.90 14.19
N GLY A 269 -27.26 -8.74 13.76
CA GLY A 269 -27.20 -10.15 14.18
C GLY A 269 -27.10 -10.29 15.70
N SER A 270 -26.21 -9.54 16.35
CA SER A 270 -26.07 -9.56 17.81
C SER A 270 -27.31 -9.02 18.53
N ILE A 271 -27.93 -7.94 18.04
CA ILE A 271 -29.16 -7.38 18.63
C ILE A 271 -30.35 -8.33 18.46
N LEU A 272 -30.59 -8.87 17.27
CA LEU A 272 -31.63 -9.86 17.01
C LEU A 272 -31.41 -11.13 17.83
N PHE A 273 -30.17 -11.62 17.95
CA PHE A 273 -29.85 -12.76 18.81
C PHE A 273 -30.14 -12.46 20.28
N HIS A 274 -29.77 -11.28 20.79
CA HIS A 274 -30.05 -10.90 22.18
C HIS A 274 -31.55 -10.69 22.46
N VAL A 275 -32.33 -10.22 21.49
CA VAL A 275 -33.80 -10.11 21.56
C VAL A 275 -34.46 -11.49 21.47
N PHE A 276 -33.99 -12.36 20.58
CA PHE A 276 -34.47 -13.74 20.41
C PHE A 276 -34.21 -14.57 21.67
N VAL A 277 -32.99 -14.52 22.22
CA VAL A 277 -32.66 -15.16 23.50
C VAL A 277 -33.49 -14.58 24.65
N ARG A 278 -33.77 -13.27 24.68
CA ARG A 278 -34.66 -12.67 25.68
C ARG A 278 -36.15 -13.06 25.51
N THR A 279 -36.61 -13.38 24.30
CA THR A 279 -37.99 -13.84 24.06
C THR A 279 -38.13 -15.33 24.34
N THR A 280 -37.18 -16.18 23.95
CA THR A 280 -37.20 -17.61 24.29
C THR A 280 -37.03 -17.85 25.79
N ILE A 281 -36.14 -17.14 26.49
CA ILE A 281 -36.05 -17.20 27.97
C ILE A 281 -37.35 -16.73 28.63
N LYS A 282 -38.05 -15.75 28.07
CA LYS A 282 -39.37 -15.31 28.58
C LYS A 282 -40.46 -16.35 28.35
N PHE A 283 -40.51 -16.99 27.19
CA PHE A 283 -41.43 -18.11 26.90
C PHE A 283 -41.21 -19.25 27.88
N HIS A 284 -39.98 -19.77 27.97
CA HIS A 284 -39.66 -20.90 28.85
C HIS A 284 -39.93 -20.61 30.33
N LYS A 285 -39.84 -19.35 30.76
CA LYS A 285 -40.18 -18.93 32.12
C LYS A 285 -41.68 -18.69 32.34
N ALA A 286 -42.45 -18.44 31.28
CA ALA A 286 -43.92 -18.45 31.33
C ALA A 286 -44.44 -19.90 31.38
N ASP A 287 -43.94 -20.78 30.52
CA ASP A 287 -44.32 -22.19 30.47
C ASP A 287 -44.14 -22.89 31.84
N LEU A 288 -43.00 -22.64 32.51
CA LEU A 288 -42.72 -23.17 33.86
C LEU A 288 -43.63 -22.62 34.97
N SER A 289 -44.35 -21.52 34.73
CA SER A 289 -45.21 -20.87 35.73
C SER A 289 -46.69 -21.28 35.66
N VAL A 290 -47.06 -22.12 34.68
CA VAL A 290 -48.45 -22.55 34.44
C VAL A 290 -48.73 -23.97 34.97
N VAL A 291 -47.69 -24.73 35.36
CA VAL A 291 -47.80 -26.16 35.71
C VAL A 291 -47.61 -26.43 37.21
N ILE A 292 -48.29 -25.65 38.06
CA ILE A 292 -48.62 -26.03 39.44
C ILE A 292 -50.06 -25.56 39.75
N PRO A 293 -51.06 -26.45 39.74
CA PRO A 293 -52.32 -26.23 40.43
C PRO A 293 -52.22 -26.65 41.90
N ASP A 294 -52.82 -25.86 42.80
CA ASP A 294 -52.89 -26.16 44.23
C ASP A 294 -54.01 -27.16 44.60
N GLU A 295 -54.00 -27.58 45.87
CA GLU A 295 -55.05 -28.32 46.61
C GLU A 295 -55.22 -29.85 46.36
N VAL A 296 -54.67 -30.64 47.30
CA VAL A 296 -55.38 -31.50 48.29
C VAL A 296 -54.62 -32.81 48.56
N LEU A 297 -54.11 -32.97 49.78
CA LEU A 297 -54.25 -34.18 50.61
C LEU A 297 -53.91 -33.85 52.07
N GLN A 298 -54.54 -34.57 53.02
CA GLN A 298 -54.52 -34.22 54.44
C GLN A 298 -53.77 -35.26 55.29
N GLY A 299 -53.04 -34.78 56.31
CA GLY A 299 -52.81 -35.44 57.58
C GLY A 299 -51.78 -36.59 57.65
N GLU A 300 -50.70 -36.37 58.41
CA GLU A 300 -50.46 -37.14 59.65
C GLU A 300 -49.51 -36.36 60.60
N GLU A 301 -49.12 -36.96 61.73
CA GLU A 301 -48.86 -36.22 62.98
C GLU A 301 -47.39 -35.84 63.32
N THR A 302 -47.31 -34.94 64.31
CA THR A 302 -46.17 -34.47 65.12
C THR A 302 -45.31 -35.58 65.77
N PRO A 303 -44.00 -35.34 66.07
CA PRO A 303 -43.64 -34.61 67.30
C PRO A 303 -42.46 -33.60 67.19
N ALA A 304 -42.36 -32.74 68.22
CA ALA A 304 -41.53 -31.55 68.24
C ALA A 304 -40.20 -31.71 68.98
N VAL A 305 -39.21 -30.89 68.60
CA VAL A 305 -38.17 -30.36 69.51
C VAL A 305 -38.02 -28.84 69.26
N ARG A 306 -37.72 -28.07 70.32
CA ARG A 306 -37.52 -26.61 70.37
C ARG A 306 -36.43 -26.31 71.42
N PRO A 307 -35.79 -25.11 71.44
CA PRO A 307 -35.15 -24.39 70.33
C PRO A 307 -33.79 -23.79 70.82
N HIS A 308 -33.41 -22.58 70.36
CA HIS A 308 -32.33 -21.72 70.87
C HIS A 308 -30.88 -22.12 70.50
N ARG A 309 -29.91 -21.17 70.39
CA ARG A 309 -29.89 -19.74 70.79
C ARG A 309 -29.06 -18.86 69.84
N HIS A 310 -29.27 -17.54 69.97
CA HIS A 310 -28.51 -16.39 69.42
C HIS A 310 -26.96 -16.54 69.49
N PHE A 311 -26.10 -15.78 68.79
CA PHE A 311 -26.09 -14.31 68.58
C PHE A 311 -25.24 -13.86 67.38
N ALA A 312 -25.27 -12.56 67.06
CA ALA A 312 -24.41 -11.92 66.06
C ALA A 312 -23.00 -11.58 66.61
N GLY A 313 -22.01 -11.41 65.72
CA GLY A 313 -20.65 -10.97 66.06
C GLY A 313 -19.94 -10.34 64.85
N GLN A 314 -19.11 -9.33 65.11
CA GLN A 314 -18.30 -8.62 64.10
C GLN A 314 -16.89 -9.22 63.98
N GLY A 315 -16.21 -8.98 62.85
CA GLY A 315 -14.78 -9.29 62.71
C GLY A 315 -14.15 -8.61 61.49
N GLN A 316 -13.12 -7.79 61.70
CA GLN A 316 -12.33 -7.14 60.64
C GLN A 316 -10.92 -7.76 60.54
N GLY A 317 -10.43 -7.87 59.31
CA GLY A 317 -9.02 -7.53 59.00
C GLY A 317 -7.98 -8.65 58.88
N PHE A 318 -6.79 -8.18 58.48
CA PHE A 318 -5.47 -8.84 58.42
C PHE A 318 -5.22 -9.97 57.39
N SER A 319 -4.65 -9.54 56.26
CA SER A 319 -3.24 -9.80 55.90
C SER A 319 -2.66 -11.21 56.07
N GLY A 320 -2.33 -11.87 54.94
CA GLY A 320 -1.39 -12.99 54.87
C GLY A 320 -0.77 -13.11 53.47
N ARG A 321 0.54 -13.40 53.38
CA ARG A 321 1.30 -13.57 52.12
C ARG A 321 2.40 -14.62 52.34
N LEU A 322 2.75 -15.39 51.30
CA LEU A 322 3.69 -16.52 51.30
C LEU A 322 3.10 -17.78 52.01
N GLN A 323 3.51 -19.02 51.74
CA GLN A 323 4.68 -19.55 51.02
C GLN A 323 4.34 -20.53 49.85
N GLN A 324 5.39 -21.12 49.28
CA GLN A 324 5.49 -21.91 48.03
C GLN A 324 5.05 -23.39 48.17
N GLY A 325 4.93 -24.09 47.03
CA GLY A 325 4.80 -25.55 46.93
C GLY A 325 5.28 -26.08 45.57
N HIS A 326 5.72 -27.35 45.49
CA HIS A 326 6.43 -27.96 44.35
C HIS A 326 6.05 -29.45 44.16
N LEU A 327 6.32 -30.13 43.03
CA LEU A 327 6.99 -29.66 41.80
C LEU A 327 5.99 -29.57 40.61
N VAL A 328 5.95 -30.31 39.49
CA VAL A 328 6.74 -31.39 38.85
C VAL A 328 6.76 -31.10 37.32
N SER A 329 7.73 -31.63 36.56
CA SER A 329 7.84 -31.48 35.09
C SER A 329 7.79 -32.83 34.38
N VAL A 330 7.16 -32.90 33.20
CA VAL A 330 7.33 -34.00 32.23
C VAL A 330 7.45 -33.42 30.82
N LYS A 331 8.58 -33.71 30.15
CA LYS A 331 8.72 -33.68 28.69
C LYS A 331 8.64 -35.12 28.17
N GLN A 332 8.08 -35.31 26.99
CA GLN A 332 8.44 -36.44 26.13
C GLN A 332 8.62 -35.94 24.69
N ASN A 333 9.80 -36.21 24.13
CA ASN A 333 9.99 -36.34 22.69
C ASN A 333 9.78 -37.83 22.35
N ASN A 334 9.50 -38.15 21.08
CA ASN A 334 10.16 -39.24 20.37
C ASN A 334 9.83 -39.19 18.88
N GLU A 335 10.89 -39.24 18.06
CA GLU A 335 10.85 -39.72 16.67
C GLU A 335 11.38 -41.17 16.69
N PRO A 336 11.11 -41.96 15.64
CA PRO A 336 12.02 -42.98 15.11
C PRO A 336 12.72 -42.51 13.83
#